data_AF-A0A9D4H4G6-F1
#
_entry.id   AF-A0A9D4H4G6-F1
#
_cell.length_a   1.000
_cell.length_b   1.000
_cell.length_c   1.000
_cell.angle_alpha   90.00
_cell.angle_beta   90.00
_cell.angle_gamma   90.00
#
_symmetry.space_group_name_H-M   'P 1'
#
loop_
_entity.id
_entity.type
_entity.pdbx_description
1 polymer ?
#
loop_
_entity_poly.entity_id
_entity_poly.type
_entity_poly.pdbx_seq_one_letter_code
_entity_poly.pdbx_strand_id
1 'polypeptide(L)'
;MIAEPIKDHHLFIVVGILLIIDFIILIPWTTVFPFSSEKQIKMMDTLDNNLIDAEVIVYCHNTKQVYWFITMYVYKGLLLAFGTFLAWETRNVTVEELNDSRNIGACIYSVVVVCLIGVPLQHILPTDQINPAYVLETCILLFSTTTCACVIFLPKIHNRNKVRERMLTKPATALSTQNCACSGHPSNLNVVLPGTSMDSSHM
;
A
#
# COMPACT_ATOMS: atom_id res chain seq x y z
N MET A 1 -25.62 4.86 -21.79
CA MET A 1 -24.64 5.87 -21.35
C MET A 1 -23.31 5.13 -21.28
N ILE A 2 -22.46 5.29 -22.29
CA ILE A 2 -21.21 4.54 -22.42
C ILE A 2 -20.19 5.25 -21.54
N ALA A 3 -19.80 4.65 -20.42
CA ALA A 3 -18.74 5.21 -19.58
C ALA A 3 -17.40 5.05 -20.33
N GLU A 4 -16.78 6.16 -20.69
CA GLU A 4 -15.42 6.15 -21.23
C GLU A 4 -14.46 5.56 -20.17
N PRO A 5 -13.42 4.82 -20.59
CA PRO A 5 -12.44 4.25 -19.67
C PRO A 5 -11.76 5.38 -18.89
N ILE A 6 -11.93 5.38 -17.57
CA ILE A 6 -11.32 6.35 -16.66
C ILE A 6 -9.80 6.27 -16.84
N LYS A 7 -9.19 7.40 -17.18
CA LYS A 7 -7.76 7.48 -17.49
C LYS A 7 -6.95 7.61 -16.21
N ASP A 8 -5.91 6.79 -16.07
CA ASP A 8 -5.04 6.71 -14.87
C ASP A 8 -4.46 8.07 -14.43
N HIS A 9 -4.27 9.01 -15.38
CA HIS A 9 -3.79 10.36 -15.10
C HIS A 9 -4.64 11.10 -14.05
N HIS A 10 -5.96 10.88 -14.02
CA HIS A 10 -6.83 11.54 -13.04
C HIS A 10 -6.47 11.12 -11.61
N LEU A 11 -6.15 9.83 -11.40
CA LEU A 11 -5.73 9.32 -10.09
C LEU A 11 -4.40 9.95 -9.65
N PHE A 12 -3.41 10.03 -10.55
CA PHE A 12 -2.12 10.64 -10.24
C PHE A 12 -2.24 12.13 -9.91
N ILE A 13 -3.12 12.87 -10.59
CA ILE A 13 -3.38 14.28 -10.28
C ILE A 13 -3.94 14.44 -8.87
N VAL A 14 -4.94 13.62 -8.48
CA VAL A 14 -5.54 13.68 -7.14
C VAL A 14 -4.49 13.38 -6.05
N VAL A 15 -3.70 12.33 -6.23
CA VAL A 15 -2.61 11.99 -5.29
C VAL A 15 -1.57 13.12 -5.22
N GLY A 16 -1.22 13.70 -6.36
CA GLY A 16 -0.30 14.84 -6.44
C GLY A 16 -0.79 16.06 -5.64
N ILE A 17 -2.08 16.39 -5.74
CA ILE A 17 -2.69 17.48 -4.96
C ILE A 17 -2.59 17.19 -3.45
N LEU A 18 -2.94 15.98 -3.02
CA LEU A 18 -2.85 15.58 -1.60
C LEU A 18 -1.41 15.69 -1.06
N LEU A 19 -0.41 15.31 -1.86
CA LEU A 19 1.00 15.45 -1.50
C LEU A 19 1.45 16.92 -1.42
N ILE A 20 0.99 17.77 -2.34
CA ILE A 20 1.29 19.20 -2.29
C ILE A 20 0.75 19.83 -1.01
N ILE A 21 -0.48 19.46 -0.59
CA ILE A 21 -1.05 19.90 0.69
C ILE A 21 -0.17 19.47 1.87
N ASP A 22 0.31 18.22 1.87
CA ASP A 22 1.25 17.74 2.90
C ASP A 22 2.53 18.59 2.95
N PHE A 23 3.13 18.93 1.80
CA PHE A 23 4.30 19.80 1.77
C PHE A 23 4.00 21.22 2.28
N ILE A 24 2.85 21.78 1.91
CA ILE A 24 2.42 23.12 2.38
C ILE A 24 2.27 23.14 3.91
N ILE A 25 1.88 22.04 4.54
CA ILE A 25 1.77 21.95 6.01
C ILE A 25 3.13 21.67 6.65
N LEU A 26 3.93 20.75 6.10
CA LEU A 26 5.20 20.30 6.69
C LEU A 26 6.35 21.32 6.54
N ILE A 27 6.40 22.06 5.44
CA ILE A 27 7.48 23.02 5.19
C ILE A 27 7.47 24.16 6.23
N PRO A 28 6.35 24.87 6.49
CA PRO A 28 6.30 25.89 7.53
C PRO A 28 6.58 25.33 8.92
N TRP A 29 6.09 24.12 9.22
CA TRP A 29 6.35 23.48 10.50
C TRP A 29 7.85 23.30 10.74
N THR A 30 8.56 22.73 9.78
CA THR A 30 9.99 22.41 9.93
C THR A 30 10.91 23.63 9.81
N THR A 31 10.51 24.66 9.05
CA THR A 31 11.35 25.85 8.80
C THR A 31 11.15 26.95 9.85
N VAL A 32 9.91 27.22 10.27
CA VAL A 32 9.62 28.29 11.24
C VAL A 32 9.85 27.82 12.68
N PHE A 33 9.61 26.54 12.96
CA PHE A 33 9.78 25.97 14.28
C PHE A 33 10.66 24.70 14.24
N PRO A 34 11.99 24.86 14.09
CA PRO A 34 12.89 23.73 14.05
C PRO A 34 12.84 22.93 15.37
N PHE A 35 12.92 21.60 15.26
CA PHE A 35 13.04 20.73 16.42
C PHE A 35 14.41 20.91 17.07
N SER A 36 14.42 21.05 18.39
CA SER A 36 15.64 21.08 19.19
C SER A 36 15.75 19.78 19.99
N SER A 37 16.98 19.32 20.21
CA SER A 37 17.23 18.18 21.09
C SER A 37 17.19 18.63 22.54
N GLU A 38 16.34 17.98 23.34
CA GLU A 38 16.22 18.21 24.77
C GLU A 38 16.62 16.93 25.52
N LYS A 39 17.29 17.09 26.66
CA LYS A 39 17.79 15.98 27.47
C LYS A 39 16.95 15.87 28.74
N GLN A 40 16.43 14.68 29.01
CA GLN A 40 15.84 14.32 30.30
C GLN A 40 16.82 13.40 31.05
N ILE A 41 17.18 13.82 32.27
CA ILE A 41 18.10 13.07 33.13
C ILE A 41 17.27 12.41 34.22
N LYS A 42 17.28 11.09 34.24
CA LYS A 42 16.66 10.28 35.29
C LYS A 42 17.79 9.72 36.17
N MET A 43 17.87 10.19 37.40
CA MET A 43 18.85 9.67 38.37
C MET A 43 18.41 8.27 38.79
N MET A 44 19.31 7.28 38.68
CA MET A 44 19.12 5.94 39.23
C MET A 44 19.74 5.89 40.62
N ASP A 45 19.15 5.07 41.51
CA ASP A 45 19.64 4.93 42.89
C ASP A 45 21.10 4.50 42.93
N THR A 46 21.82 5.00 43.94
CA THR A 46 23.25 4.80 44.15
C THR A 46 23.62 3.32 44.04
N LEU A 47 24.48 2.98 43.08
CA LEU A 47 25.12 1.69 43.05
C LEU A 47 26.15 1.66 44.20
N ASP A 48 26.19 0.53 44.92
CA ASP A 48 27.17 0.24 45.96
C ASP A 48 28.56 0.74 45.49
N ASN A 49 29.20 1.64 46.26
CA ASN A 49 30.48 2.35 45.99
C ASN A 49 30.46 3.81 45.46
N ASN A 50 29.60 4.72 45.97
CA ASN A 50 29.65 6.18 45.66
C ASN A 50 29.53 6.53 44.15
N LEU A 51 29.03 5.62 43.33
CA LEU A 51 28.77 5.85 41.90
C LEU A 51 27.27 6.13 41.72
N ILE A 52 26.95 7.30 41.17
CA ILE A 52 25.60 7.66 40.76
C ILE A 52 25.47 7.25 39.30
N ASP A 53 24.58 6.30 39.01
CA ASP A 53 24.21 5.97 37.63
C ASP A 53 23.03 6.87 37.21
N ALA A 54 23.10 7.43 36.01
CA ALA A 54 22.09 8.36 35.52
C ALA A 54 21.73 8.02 34.07
N GLU A 55 20.46 7.75 33.83
CA GLU A 55 19.93 7.51 32.50
C GLU A 55 19.62 8.86 31.83
N VAL A 56 20.25 9.12 30.67
CA VAL A 56 20.05 10.34 29.91
C VAL A 56 19.28 10.00 28.63
N ILE A 57 18.03 10.44 28.56
CA ILE A 57 17.16 10.27 27.39
C ILE A 57 17.19 11.57 26.59
N VAL A 58 17.46 11.48 25.29
CA VAL A 58 17.45 12.63 24.37
C VAL A 58 16.23 12.53 23.47
N TYR A 59 15.39 13.57 23.46
CA TYR A 59 14.19 13.63 22.63
C TYR A 59 14.15 14.92 21.82
N CYS A 60 13.45 14.90 20.70
CA CYS A 60 13.23 16.08 19.89
C CYS A 60 11.99 16.82 20.40
N HIS A 61 12.17 18.05 20.83
CA HIS A 61 11.09 18.90 21.34
C HIS A 61 11.02 20.23 20.59
N ASN A 62 9.81 20.74 20.50
CA ASN A 62 9.51 22.09 20.05
C ASN A 62 8.36 22.63 20.88
N THR A 63 8.49 23.86 21.38
CA THR A 63 7.53 24.53 22.27
C THR A 63 6.10 24.54 21.73
N LYS A 64 5.92 24.54 20.41
CA LYS A 64 4.59 24.56 19.76
C LYS A 64 4.24 23.23 19.06
N GLN A 65 4.96 22.14 19.32
CA GLN A 65 4.76 20.84 18.66
C GLN A 65 3.33 20.31 18.75
N VAL A 66 2.64 20.55 19.87
CA VAL A 66 1.28 20.07 20.11
C VAL A 66 0.29 20.64 19.09
N TYR A 67 0.39 21.93 18.75
CA TYR A 67 -0.50 22.57 17.77
C TYR A 67 -0.33 21.96 16.37
N TRP A 68 0.91 21.65 15.99
CA TRP A 68 1.21 21.02 14.71
C TRP A 68 0.74 19.55 14.67
N PHE A 69 0.95 18.79 15.75
CA PHE A 69 0.43 17.42 15.85
C PHE A 69 -1.11 17.39 15.75
N ILE A 70 -1.81 18.26 16.47
CA ILE A 70 -3.28 18.35 16.38
C ILE A 70 -3.71 18.67 14.95
N THR A 71 -3.07 19.66 14.31
CA THR A 71 -3.39 20.04 12.93
C THR A 71 -3.21 18.86 11.96
N MET A 72 -2.10 18.12 12.09
CA MET A 72 -1.83 16.94 11.26
C MET A 72 -2.79 15.78 11.52
N TYR A 73 -3.10 15.50 12.79
CA TYR A 73 -4.02 14.43 13.16
C TYR A 73 -5.44 14.71 12.68
N VAL A 74 -5.91 15.96 12.78
CA VAL A 74 -7.22 16.33 12.23
C VAL A 74 -7.23 16.19 10.71
N TYR A 75 -6.22 16.72 10.00
CA TYR A 75 -6.13 16.60 8.54
C TYR A 75 -6.09 15.14 8.06
N LYS A 76 -5.21 14.32 8.64
CA LYS A 76 -5.09 12.89 8.29
C LYS A 76 -6.30 12.09 8.72
N GLY A 77 -6.90 12.42 9.87
CA GLY A 77 -8.13 11.81 10.35
C GLY A 77 -9.32 12.05 9.43
N LEU A 78 -9.48 13.28 8.92
CA LEU A 78 -10.52 13.60 7.94
C LEU A 78 -10.31 12.87 6.61
N LEU A 79 -9.07 12.81 6.12
CA LEU A 79 -8.73 12.02 4.93
C LEU A 79 -9.05 10.52 5.12
N LEU A 80 -8.72 9.98 6.28
CA LEU A 80 -8.98 8.59 6.60
C LEU A 80 -10.49 8.29 6.74
N ALA A 81 -11.25 9.21 7.33
CA ALA A 81 -12.70 9.13 7.39
C ALA A 81 -13.33 9.17 5.99
N PHE A 82 -12.86 10.07 5.12
CA PHE A 82 -13.29 10.11 3.72
C PHE A 82 -12.95 8.82 2.97
N GLY A 83 -11.73 8.30 3.13
CA GLY A 83 -11.33 7.01 2.54
C GLY A 83 -12.19 5.84 3.03
N THR A 84 -12.55 5.85 4.31
CA THR A 84 -13.42 4.83 4.91
C THR A 84 -14.85 4.94 4.38
N PHE A 85 -15.37 6.16 4.21
CA PHE A 85 -16.66 6.40 3.58
C PHE A 85 -16.69 5.86 2.15
N LEU A 86 -15.67 6.15 1.33
CA LEU A 86 -15.55 5.59 -0.01
C LEU A 86 -15.44 4.05 -0.01
N ALA A 87 -14.70 3.48 0.94
CA ALA A 87 -14.58 2.03 1.10
C ALA A 87 -15.90 1.38 1.54
N TRP A 88 -16.74 2.10 2.28
CA TRP A 88 -18.05 1.64 2.71
C TRP A 88 -19.03 1.60 1.53
N GLU A 89 -19.13 2.68 0.76
CA GLU A 89 -20.00 2.77 -0.42
C GLU A 89 -19.66 1.70 -1.46
N THR A 90 -18.38 1.37 -1.62
CA THR A 90 -17.90 0.37 -2.58
C THR A 90 -18.04 -1.08 -2.11
N ARG A 91 -18.45 -1.34 -0.85
CA ARG A 91 -18.50 -2.69 -0.29
C ARG A 91 -19.59 -3.59 -0.90
N ASN A 92 -20.72 -3.02 -1.31
CA ASN A 92 -21.91 -3.79 -1.70
C ASN A 92 -22.05 -3.99 -3.23
N VAL A 93 -21.05 -3.56 -4.01
CA VAL A 93 -21.06 -3.67 -5.48
C VAL A 93 -20.19 -4.86 -5.90
N THR A 94 -20.79 -6.04 -5.94
CA THR A 94 -20.12 -7.29 -6.32
C THR A 94 -20.07 -7.45 -7.83
N VAL A 95 -19.18 -6.71 -8.50
CA VAL A 95 -18.79 -6.94 -9.90
C VAL A 95 -17.44 -7.64 -9.89
N GLU A 96 -17.28 -8.76 -10.62
CA GLU A 96 -16.06 -9.59 -10.66
C GLU A 96 -14.78 -8.81 -11.04
N GLU A 97 -14.94 -7.70 -11.77
CA GLU A 97 -13.85 -6.79 -12.15
C GLU A 97 -13.38 -5.87 -11.01
N LEU A 98 -14.19 -5.65 -9.97
CA LEU A 98 -13.94 -4.67 -8.90
C LEU A 98 -13.47 -5.30 -7.58
N ASN A 99 -13.22 -6.61 -7.53
CA ASN A 99 -12.74 -7.26 -6.29
C ASN A 99 -11.33 -6.78 -5.85
N ASP A 100 -10.58 -6.09 -6.72
CA ASP A 100 -9.32 -5.43 -6.34
C ASP A 100 -9.56 -4.22 -5.40
N SER A 101 -10.67 -3.49 -5.58
CA SER A 101 -11.01 -2.35 -4.72
C SER A 101 -11.42 -2.79 -3.31
N ARG A 102 -12.00 -3.99 -3.16
CA ARG A 102 -12.35 -4.58 -1.86
C ARG A 102 -11.12 -4.85 -1.00
N ASN A 103 -10.03 -5.31 -1.61
CA ASN A 103 -8.75 -5.52 -0.90
C ASN A 103 -8.17 -4.19 -0.40
N ILE A 104 -8.27 -3.14 -1.23
CA ILE A 104 -7.86 -1.77 -0.84
C ILE A 104 -8.74 -1.27 0.32
N GLY A 105 -10.05 -1.49 0.28
CA GLY A 105 -10.97 -1.18 1.37
C GLY A 105 -10.60 -1.90 2.68
N ALA A 106 -10.24 -3.18 2.61
CA ALA A 106 -9.77 -3.94 3.78
C ALA A 106 -8.49 -3.34 4.40
N CYS A 107 -7.55 -2.85 3.57
CA CYS A 107 -6.37 -2.15 4.06
C CYS A 107 -6.73 -0.84 4.78
N ILE A 108 -7.68 -0.06 4.24
CA ILE A 108 -8.14 1.19 4.88
C ILE A 108 -8.68 0.89 6.29
N TYR A 109 -9.51 -0.14 6.45
CA TYR A 109 -10.02 -0.54 7.77
C TYR A 109 -8.89 -0.97 8.73
N SER A 110 -7.88 -1.69 8.25
CA SER A 110 -6.71 -2.07 9.05
C SER A 110 -5.95 -0.83 9.55
N VAL A 111 -5.72 0.15 8.67
CA VAL A 111 -5.05 1.40 9.02
C VAL A 111 -5.86 2.21 10.04
N VAL A 112 -7.18 2.28 9.91
CA VAL A 112 -8.07 2.93 10.90
C VAL A 112 -7.88 2.35 12.29
N VAL A 113 -7.94 1.03 12.44
CA VAL A 113 -7.78 0.36 13.73
C VAL A 113 -6.42 0.69 14.35
N VAL A 114 -5.36 0.66 13.55
CA VAL A 114 -4.01 0.96 14.00
C VAL A 114 -3.83 2.42 14.38
N CYS A 115 -4.42 3.37 13.65
CA CYS A 115 -4.39 4.79 14.02
C CYS A 115 -5.14 5.05 15.34
N LEU A 116 -6.29 4.41 15.55
CA LEU A 116 -7.09 4.57 16.78
C LEU A 116 -6.37 4.03 18.02
N ILE A 117 -5.51 3.01 17.87
CA ILE A 117 -4.73 2.44 18.98
C ILE A 117 -3.38 3.16 19.11
N GLY A 118 -2.66 3.34 18.00
CA GLY A 118 -1.28 3.84 17.97
C GLY A 118 -1.16 5.30 18.38
N VAL A 119 -2.08 6.18 17.97
CA VAL A 119 -2.01 7.61 18.32
C VAL A 119 -2.17 7.83 19.84
N PRO A 120 -3.18 7.28 20.53
CA PRO A 120 -3.27 7.38 21.98
C PRO A 120 -2.09 6.70 22.68
N LEU A 121 -1.65 5.55 22.18
CA LEU A 121 -0.52 4.80 22.74
C LEU A 121 0.75 5.67 22.80
N GLN A 122 1.04 6.42 21.74
CA GLN A 122 2.19 7.34 21.68
C GLN A 122 2.13 8.45 22.75
N HIS A 123 0.94 8.86 23.18
CA HIS A 123 0.76 9.92 24.17
C HIS A 123 0.65 9.43 25.62
N ILE A 124 0.17 8.19 25.82
CA ILE A 124 -0.04 7.62 27.15
C ILE A 124 1.24 6.97 27.67
N LEU A 125 2.11 6.46 26.78
CA LEU A 125 3.28 5.73 27.24
C LEU A 125 4.29 6.66 27.95
N PRO A 126 4.76 6.25 29.13
CA PRO A 126 5.73 7.04 29.87
C PRO A 126 7.04 7.23 29.09
N THR A 127 7.57 8.46 29.10
CA THR A 127 8.85 8.80 28.45
C THR A 127 10.04 8.04 29.04
N ASP A 128 9.91 7.53 30.27
CA ASP A 128 10.95 6.77 30.97
C ASP A 128 11.04 5.30 30.54
N GLN A 129 10.12 4.82 29.69
CA GLN A 129 10.15 3.48 29.10
C GLN A 129 10.12 3.55 27.57
N ILE A 130 11.07 4.28 26.98
CA ILE A 130 11.11 4.51 25.53
C ILE A 130 11.33 3.23 24.72
N ASN A 131 12.11 2.28 25.24
CA ASN A 131 12.41 1.01 24.56
C ASN A 131 11.16 0.16 24.33
N PRO A 132 10.35 -0.20 25.36
CA PRO A 132 9.15 -0.98 25.13
C PRO A 132 8.09 -0.20 24.34
N ALA A 133 8.00 1.12 24.50
CA ALA A 133 7.10 1.95 23.70
C ALA A 133 7.41 1.84 22.20
N TYR A 134 8.69 2.01 21.86
CA TYR A 134 9.16 1.90 20.48
C TYR A 134 8.96 0.51 19.90
N VAL A 135 9.28 -0.55 20.65
CA VAL A 135 9.06 -1.94 20.21
C VAL A 135 7.58 -2.18 19.94
N LEU A 136 6.69 -1.76 20.83
CA LEU A 136 5.25 -1.95 20.66
C LEU A 136 4.72 -1.20 19.43
N GLU A 137 5.08 0.07 19.26
CA GLU A 137 4.66 0.89 18.12
C GLU A 137 5.15 0.31 16.79
N THR A 138 6.44 -0.02 16.71
CA THR A 138 7.03 -0.61 15.50
C THR A 138 6.44 -1.97 15.17
N CYS A 139 6.20 -2.83 16.16
CA CYS A 139 5.52 -4.11 15.95
C CYS A 139 4.11 -3.94 15.36
N ILE A 140 3.31 -2.99 15.88
CA ILE A 140 1.96 -2.72 15.39
C ILE A 140 2.01 -2.20 13.94
N LEU A 141 2.91 -1.26 13.64
CA LEU A 141 3.08 -0.71 12.29
C LEU A 141 3.57 -1.75 11.27
N LEU A 142 4.55 -2.57 11.66
CA LEU A 142 5.09 -3.64 10.82
C LEU A 142 4.02 -4.70 10.54
N PHE A 143 3.26 -5.10 11.56
CA PHE A 143 2.16 -6.04 11.39
C PHE A 143 1.12 -5.48 10.40
N SER A 144 0.67 -4.24 10.61
CA SER A 144 -0.33 -3.58 9.76
C SER A 144 0.09 -3.47 8.30
N THR A 145 1.31 -2.98 8.06
CA THR A 145 1.85 -2.80 6.71
C THR A 145 2.06 -4.16 6.01
N THR A 146 2.54 -5.17 6.75
CA THR A 146 2.67 -6.54 6.26
C THR A 146 1.30 -7.11 5.88
N THR A 147 0.28 -6.96 6.75
CA THR A 147 -1.08 -7.41 6.45
C THR A 147 -1.63 -6.72 5.20
N CYS A 148 -1.46 -5.41 5.05
CA CYS A 148 -1.92 -4.69 3.86
C CYS A 148 -1.23 -5.19 2.58
N ALA A 149 0.09 -5.37 2.62
CA ALA A 149 0.84 -5.92 1.49
C ALA A 149 0.36 -7.35 1.14
N CYS A 150 0.18 -8.20 2.14
CA CYS A 150 -0.35 -9.55 1.94
C CYS A 150 -1.75 -9.53 1.31
N VAL A 151 -2.66 -8.71 1.81
CA VAL A 151 -4.04 -8.59 1.29
C VAL A 151 -4.06 -8.13 -0.18
N ILE A 152 -3.18 -7.21 -0.57
CA ILE A 152 -3.12 -6.70 -1.95
C ILE A 152 -2.42 -7.68 -2.89
N PHE A 153 -1.29 -8.26 -2.49
CA PHE A 153 -0.42 -9.02 -3.39
C PHE A 153 -0.70 -10.52 -3.44
N LEU A 154 -1.08 -11.16 -2.32
CA LEU A 154 -1.34 -12.61 -2.29
C LEU A 154 -2.43 -13.07 -3.28
N PRO A 155 -3.62 -12.43 -3.39
CA PRO A 155 -4.62 -12.88 -4.35
C PRO A 155 -4.14 -12.74 -5.79
N LYS A 156 -3.33 -11.71 -6.09
CA LYS A 156 -2.75 -11.49 -7.42
C LYS A 156 -1.74 -12.58 -7.78
N ILE A 157 -0.86 -12.95 -6.84
CA ILE A 157 0.13 -14.02 -7.04
C ILE A 157 -0.56 -15.37 -7.20
N HIS A 158 -1.53 -15.69 -6.34
CA HIS A 158 -2.29 -16.94 -6.42
C HIS A 158 -3.00 -17.09 -7.76
N ASN A 159 -3.70 -16.04 -8.21
CA ASN A 159 -4.39 -16.05 -9.49
C ASN A 159 -3.42 -16.19 -10.68
N ARG A 160 -2.26 -15.52 -10.64
CA ARG A 160 -1.21 -15.67 -11.66
C ARG A 160 -0.65 -17.09 -11.71
N ASN A 161 -0.37 -17.70 -10.56
CA ASN A 161 0.14 -19.08 -10.49
C ASN A 161 -0.90 -20.07 -11.02
N LYS A 162 -2.18 -19.93 -10.64
CA LYS A 162 -3.27 -20.78 -11.14
C LYS A 162 -3.50 -20.65 -12.65
N VAL A 163 -3.33 -19.45 -13.22
CA VAL A 163 -3.39 -19.26 -14.68
C VAL A 163 -2.18 -19.89 -15.35
N ARG A 164 -0.98 -19.68 -14.81
CA ARG A 164 0.26 -20.28 -15.32
C ARG A 164 0.22 -21.80 -15.30
N GLU A 165 -0.25 -22.42 -14.22
CA GLU A 165 -0.46 -23.87 -14.13
C GLU A 165 -1.43 -24.34 -15.22
N ARG A 166 -2.59 -23.68 -15.39
CA ARG A 166 -3.53 -24.02 -16.46
C ARG A 166 -2.94 -23.92 -17.88
N MET A 167 -1.98 -23.02 -18.11
CA MET A 167 -1.25 -22.95 -19.38
C MET A 167 -0.24 -24.09 -19.53
N LEU A 168 0.40 -24.52 -18.44
CA LEU A 168 1.39 -25.61 -18.44
C LEU A 168 0.75 -27.01 -18.51
N THR A 169 -0.44 -27.19 -17.95
CA THR A 169 -1.16 -28.47 -17.95
C THR A 169 -2.00 -28.68 -19.22
N LYS A 170 -2.21 -27.64 -20.05
CA LYS A 170 -2.83 -27.83 -21.36
C LYS A 170 -1.85 -28.56 -22.28
N PRO A 171 -2.18 -29.77 -22.79
CA PRO A 171 -1.34 -30.43 -23.78
C PRO A 171 -1.29 -29.57 -25.05
N ALA A 172 -0.14 -29.57 -25.74
CA ALA A 172 0.09 -28.86 -27.01
C ALA A 172 -0.84 -29.29 -28.17
N THR A 173 -1.82 -30.16 -27.91
CA THR A 173 -2.77 -30.71 -28.89
C THR A 173 -3.96 -29.80 -29.20
N ALA A 174 -4.04 -28.61 -28.60
CA ALA A 174 -5.09 -27.61 -28.91
C ALA A 174 -4.63 -26.49 -29.87
N LEU A 175 -3.52 -26.68 -30.59
CA LEU A 175 -3.16 -25.87 -31.77
C LEU A 175 -3.81 -26.38 -33.06
N SER A 176 -4.83 -27.24 -32.94
CA SER A 176 -5.71 -27.62 -34.03
C SER A 176 -7.09 -26.99 -33.80
N THR A 177 -7.43 -26.07 -34.69
CA THR A 177 -8.80 -25.73 -35.08
C THR A 177 -9.68 -25.02 -34.04
N GLN A 178 -9.33 -23.76 -33.70
CA GLN A 178 -10.38 -22.78 -33.45
C GLN A 178 -10.73 -22.12 -34.78
N ASN A 179 -11.51 -22.85 -35.58
CA ASN A 179 -12.24 -22.25 -36.69
C ASN A 179 -13.10 -21.14 -36.11
N CYS A 180 -12.72 -19.89 -36.36
CA CYS A 180 -13.61 -18.76 -36.23
C CYS A 180 -14.72 -18.94 -37.26
N ALA A 181 -15.85 -19.50 -36.85
CA ALA A 181 -17.07 -19.52 -37.63
C ALA A 181 -17.65 -18.10 -37.66
N CYS A 182 -17.14 -17.25 -38.55
CA CYS A 182 -17.92 -16.13 -39.07
C CYS A 182 -18.83 -16.69 -40.17
N SER A 183 -20.12 -16.81 -39.87
CA SER A 183 -21.13 -17.12 -40.88
C SER A 183 -21.32 -15.88 -41.76
N GLY A 184 -20.94 -15.95 -43.03
CA GLY A 184 -21.28 -14.93 -44.03
C GLY A 184 -20.28 -14.77 -45.19
N HIS A 185 -20.53 -15.52 -46.26
CA HIS A 185 -20.09 -15.30 -47.66
C HIS A 185 -18.76 -15.93 -48.15
N PRO A 186 -18.72 -16.58 -49.34
CA PRO A 186 -17.57 -17.31 -49.82
C PRO A 186 -16.70 -16.46 -50.76
N SER A 187 -15.41 -16.37 -50.49
CA SER A 187 -14.43 -16.07 -51.55
C SER A 187 -13.07 -16.67 -51.19
N ASN A 188 -12.72 -17.70 -51.94
CA ASN A 188 -11.39 -18.26 -52.22
C ASN A 188 -10.20 -17.59 -51.53
N LEU A 189 -9.46 -18.36 -50.72
CA LEU A 189 -8.02 -18.14 -50.60
C LEU A 189 -7.30 -19.47 -50.33
N ASN A 190 -6.51 -19.90 -51.31
CA ASN A 190 -5.62 -21.06 -51.24
C ASN A 190 -4.60 -20.87 -50.12
N VAL A 191 -4.63 -21.75 -49.11
CA VAL A 191 -3.53 -21.88 -48.14
C VAL A 191 -2.50 -22.82 -48.74
N VAL A 192 -1.44 -22.24 -49.32
CA VAL A 192 -0.23 -22.97 -49.71
C VAL A 192 0.55 -23.31 -48.44
N LEU A 193 0.62 -24.60 -48.12
CA LEU A 193 1.63 -25.16 -47.23
C LEU A 193 2.84 -25.57 -48.07
N PRO A 194 4.08 -25.14 -47.77
CA PRO A 194 5.25 -25.85 -48.24
C PRO A 194 5.78 -26.74 -47.11
N GLY A 195 5.43 -28.02 -47.22
CA GLY A 195 6.22 -29.10 -46.66
C GLY A 195 7.51 -29.30 -47.46
N THR A 196 8.48 -29.83 -46.75
CA THR A 196 9.80 -30.29 -47.18
C THR A 196 9.74 -31.34 -48.29
N SER A 197 10.54 -31.19 -49.34
CA SER A 197 11.14 -32.31 -50.08
C SER A 197 12.42 -31.85 -50.77
N MET A 198 13.54 -32.49 -50.41
CA MET A 198 14.76 -32.53 -51.19
C MET A 198 14.45 -33.16 -52.55
N ASP A 199 14.92 -32.59 -53.65
CA ASP A 199 15.49 -33.40 -54.73
C ASP A 199 16.46 -32.62 -55.62
N SER A 200 17.31 -33.41 -56.23
CA SER A 200 18.58 -33.13 -56.90
C SER A 200 18.46 -32.48 -58.30
N SER A 201 19.62 -32.04 -58.80
CA SER A 201 20.06 -32.04 -60.22
C SER A 201 19.85 -30.80 -61.12
N HIS A 202 20.98 -30.35 -61.70
CA HIS A 202 21.19 -29.58 -62.95
C HIS A 202 20.58 -28.16 -63.00
N MET A 203 21.33 -27.10 -63.29
CA MET A 203 22.36 -26.86 -64.30
C MET A 203 23.10 -25.56 -63.98
#